data_AF-A0A7C2XZ85-F1
#
_entry.id   AF-A0A7C2XZ85-F1
#
_cell.length_a   1.000
_cell.length_b   1.000
_cell.length_c   1.000
_cell.angle_alpha   90.00
_cell.angle_beta   90.00
_cell.angle_gamma   90.00
#
_symmetry.space_group_name_H-M   'P 1'
#
loop_
_entity.id
_entity.type
_entity.pdbx_description
1 polymer ?
#
loop_
_entity_poly.entity_id
_entity_poly.type
_entity_poly.pdbx_seq_one_letter_code
_entity_poly.pdbx_strand_id
1 'polypeptide(L)'
;MRIKQFLIISFMGIFAVLFSGCGDKKKTAAPHFMTHWTVKTSFKYDLCNFIGILTGRELYKNYYGDLQAEWSRKLPPPVAAAVKKIDEIIGPNQPPGPRLNVLFSAIAGEDSIAALLPALDDDQAVRRRLMASDFASEKNWQQWQLLKPHLRLVLQYLQKERFDLYWHKNLYHKIAAKLPRLQQELQSYDVIGDLERFLLDWNTNDSLEVFALWLLQPHAVRLTPQRYLTDANYPMHVTVKSAYHELLHPYGERMVDSVFAKEFESLRADSFLQQKLAESAPALGYRNFTAYCREEVVLAADLWISERRRIISQLVGANGNSSAAAVRSYLDKHEGGIHVLAGVIYSYLEAGLKLDRMSYAAFLKELFASGRLQPGKLETRYRDFMQNKSVAGL
;
A
#
# COMPACT_ATOMS: atom_id res chain seq x y z
N MET A 1 -7.47 -28.77 1.78
CA MET A 1 -6.96 -27.61 1.01
C MET A 1 -6.61 -26.51 2.01
N ARG A 2 -5.33 -26.30 2.36
CA ARG A 2 -4.95 -25.30 3.36
C ARG A 2 -5.13 -23.91 2.74
N ILE A 3 -6.12 -23.15 3.21
CA ILE A 3 -6.28 -21.74 2.90
C ILE A 3 -5.04 -21.03 3.46
N LYS A 4 -4.06 -20.71 2.60
CA LYS A 4 -2.97 -19.81 2.98
C LYS A 4 -3.63 -18.46 3.30
N GLN A 5 -3.55 -18.03 4.56
CA GLN A 5 -3.98 -16.67 4.92
C GLN A 5 -3.10 -15.68 4.15
N PHE A 6 -3.73 -14.81 3.36
CA PHE A 6 -3.05 -13.74 2.65
C PHE A 6 -2.81 -12.60 3.64
N LEU A 7 -1.64 -12.57 4.26
CA LEU A 7 -1.15 -11.37 4.94
C LEU A 7 -0.53 -10.48 3.86
N ILE A 8 -1.25 -9.45 3.43
CA ILE A 8 -0.74 -8.45 2.49
C ILE A 8 0.02 -7.43 3.33
N ILE A 9 1.25 -7.12 2.91
CA ILE A 9 2.00 -6.01 3.47
C ILE A 9 1.85 -4.86 2.47
N SER A 10 1.07 -3.84 2.83
CA SER A 10 1.05 -2.57 2.11
C SER A 10 2.27 -1.75 2.54
N PHE A 11 2.87 -1.02 1.59
CA PHE A 11 4.14 -0.34 1.84
C PHE A 11 4.01 1.17 1.62
N MET A 12 3.99 1.94 2.73
CA MET A 12 4.03 3.40 2.70
C MET A 12 5.46 3.96 2.71
N GLY A 13 5.74 4.90 1.80
CA GLY A 13 6.87 5.82 1.91
C GLY A 13 6.42 7.14 2.55
N ILE A 14 7.13 7.63 3.56
CA ILE A 14 6.84 8.92 4.22
C ILE A 14 7.24 10.08 3.31
N PHE A 15 6.30 11.00 3.00
CA PHE A 15 6.58 12.32 2.45
C PHE A 15 5.84 13.43 3.20
N ALA A 16 6.42 14.62 3.17
CA ALA A 16 5.75 15.87 3.49
C ALA A 16 5.34 16.49 2.15
N VAL A 17 4.06 16.46 1.82
CA VAL A 17 3.53 17.17 0.66
C VAL A 17 3.28 18.62 1.05
N LEU A 18 4.10 19.54 0.54
CA LEU A 18 3.75 20.96 0.56
C LEU A 18 2.65 21.19 -0.47
N PHE A 19 1.39 21.08 -0.03
CA PHE A 19 0.28 21.65 -0.77
C PHE A 19 0.39 23.18 -0.67
N SER A 20 0.87 23.82 -1.74
CA SER A 20 0.67 25.25 -1.92
C SER A 20 -0.83 25.51 -2.14
N GLY A 21 -1.53 25.75 -1.03
CA GLY A 21 -2.91 26.20 -1.03
C GLY A 21 -2.97 27.67 -1.43
N CYS A 22 -3.16 27.94 -2.72
CA CYS A 22 -3.89 29.13 -3.13
C CYS A 22 -5.38 28.75 -3.13
N GLY A 23 -6.13 29.40 -2.25
CA GLY A 23 -7.56 29.20 -2.07
C GLY A 23 -8.35 29.69 -3.27
N ASP A 24 -8.50 28.85 -4.27
CA ASP A 24 -9.65 28.89 -5.17
C ASP A 24 -10.67 27.89 -4.65
N LYS A 25 -11.91 28.36 -4.44
CA LYS A 25 -13.07 27.49 -4.22
C LYS A 25 -13.27 26.65 -5.47
N LYS A 26 -12.55 25.52 -5.58
CA LYS A 26 -12.79 24.52 -6.61
C LYS A 26 -14.25 24.10 -6.49
N LYS A 27 -15.04 24.38 -7.53
CA LYS A 27 -16.34 23.72 -7.71
C LYS A 27 -16.09 22.22 -7.57
N THR A 28 -16.71 21.59 -6.59
CA THR A 28 -16.68 20.14 -6.44
C THR A 28 -17.21 19.57 -7.75
N ALA A 29 -16.38 18.80 -8.47
CA ALA A 29 -16.84 18.08 -9.64
C ALA A 29 -18.00 17.17 -9.22
N ALA A 30 -18.93 16.89 -10.14
CA ALA A 30 -19.95 15.89 -9.87
C ALA A 30 -19.25 14.54 -9.58
N PRO A 31 -19.72 13.76 -8.60
CA PRO A 31 -19.13 12.47 -8.30
C PRO A 31 -19.21 11.57 -9.52
N HIS A 32 -18.19 10.75 -9.70
CA HIS A 32 -18.12 9.77 -10.76
C HIS A 32 -19.09 8.63 -10.49
N PHE A 33 -19.65 8.06 -11.56
CA PHE A 33 -20.61 6.96 -11.49
C PHE A 33 -19.97 5.58 -11.62
N MET A 34 -18.72 5.53 -12.07
CA MET A 34 -17.98 4.29 -12.30
C MET A 34 -16.48 4.54 -12.27
N THR A 35 -15.73 3.52 -11.89
CA THR A 35 -14.27 3.49 -12.01
C THR A 35 -13.86 2.86 -13.34
N HIS A 36 -13.09 3.58 -14.14
CA HIS A 36 -12.53 3.12 -15.41
C HIS A 36 -11.21 2.38 -15.17
N TRP A 37 -11.29 1.06 -15.08
CA TRP A 37 -10.12 0.20 -14.88
C TRP A 37 -9.36 -0.05 -16.18
N THR A 38 -8.04 0.06 -16.12
CA THR A 38 -7.10 -0.45 -17.13
C THR A 38 -6.18 -1.47 -16.48
N VAL A 39 -6.22 -2.72 -16.92
CA VAL A 39 -5.39 -3.80 -16.38
C VAL A 39 -4.35 -4.21 -17.42
N LYS A 40 -3.08 -4.21 -17.01
CA LYS A 40 -1.96 -4.69 -17.84
C LYS A 40 -0.91 -5.38 -16.98
N THR A 41 0.11 -5.94 -17.63
CA THR A 41 1.31 -6.45 -16.95
C THR A 41 2.47 -5.49 -17.15
N SER A 42 3.56 -5.66 -16.41
CA SER A 42 4.82 -4.98 -16.69
C SER A 42 6.04 -5.83 -16.34
N PHE A 43 6.94 -5.96 -17.33
CA PHE A 43 8.23 -6.60 -17.17
C PHE A 43 9.13 -5.85 -16.18
N LYS A 44 9.20 -4.51 -16.25
CA LYS A 44 10.00 -3.64 -15.39
C LYS A 44 9.66 -3.83 -13.93
N TYR A 45 8.38 -3.92 -13.60
CA TYR A 45 7.97 -4.10 -12.20
C TYR A 45 8.20 -5.54 -11.71
N ASP A 46 7.97 -6.56 -12.54
CA ASP A 46 8.40 -7.93 -12.19
C ASP A 46 9.92 -8.02 -12.03
N LEU A 47 10.70 -7.31 -12.84
CA LEU A 47 12.16 -7.23 -12.76
C LEU A 47 12.62 -6.57 -11.45
N CYS A 48 12.00 -5.46 -11.04
CA CYS A 48 12.28 -4.83 -9.75
C CYS A 48 12.01 -5.78 -8.58
N ASN A 49 10.88 -6.49 -8.62
CA ASN A 49 10.57 -7.47 -7.58
C ASN A 49 11.51 -8.69 -7.62
N PHE A 50 11.91 -9.13 -8.82
CA PHE A 50 12.91 -10.18 -8.99
C PHE A 50 14.24 -9.82 -8.34
N ILE A 51 14.74 -8.59 -8.55
CA ILE A 51 15.93 -8.06 -7.86
C ILE A 51 15.71 -8.12 -6.34
N GLY A 52 14.51 -7.76 -5.87
CA GLY A 52 14.16 -7.89 -4.47
C GLY A 52 14.20 -9.33 -3.94
N ILE A 53 13.73 -10.30 -4.71
CA ILE A 53 13.81 -11.73 -4.38
C ILE A 53 15.26 -12.19 -4.26
N LEU A 54 16.16 -11.73 -5.14
CA LEU A 54 17.59 -12.09 -5.09
C LEU A 54 18.30 -11.66 -3.81
N THR A 55 17.77 -10.69 -3.07
CA THR A 55 18.33 -10.29 -1.75
C THR A 55 18.26 -11.40 -0.71
N GLY A 56 17.40 -12.40 -0.91
CA GLY A 56 17.27 -13.55 -0.01
C GLY A 56 16.58 -13.24 1.32
N ARG A 57 15.91 -12.08 1.44
CA ARG A 57 15.13 -11.75 2.65
C ARG A 57 14.09 -12.81 2.97
N GLU A 58 13.96 -13.10 4.27
CA GLU A 58 13.07 -14.15 4.79
C GLU A 58 11.62 -14.00 4.31
N LEU A 59 11.13 -12.76 4.22
CA LEU A 59 9.80 -12.44 3.74
C LEU A 59 9.45 -13.08 2.38
N TYR A 60 10.43 -13.19 1.48
CA TYR A 60 10.20 -13.73 0.13
C TYR A 60 10.33 -15.25 0.05
N LYS A 61 10.94 -15.91 1.04
CA LYS A 61 11.23 -17.36 0.96
C LYS A 61 9.96 -18.20 0.83
N ASN A 62 8.88 -17.79 1.51
CA ASN A 62 7.58 -18.47 1.46
C ASN A 62 6.88 -18.41 0.10
N TYR A 63 7.28 -17.48 -0.76
CA TYR A 63 6.66 -17.22 -2.05
C TYR A 63 7.57 -17.60 -3.22
N TYR A 64 8.87 -17.34 -3.08
CA TYR A 64 9.85 -17.39 -4.17
C TYR A 64 11.16 -18.07 -3.78
N GLY A 65 11.17 -18.91 -2.74
CA GLY A 65 12.38 -19.59 -2.25
C GLY A 65 13.11 -20.41 -3.32
N ASP A 66 12.38 -21.19 -4.12
CA ASP A 66 12.97 -22.00 -5.19
C ASP A 66 13.58 -21.12 -6.30
N LEU A 67 12.85 -20.06 -6.70
CA LEU A 67 13.32 -19.10 -7.70
C LEU A 67 14.58 -18.37 -7.22
N GLN A 68 14.58 -17.94 -5.95
CA GLN A 68 15.74 -17.30 -5.33
C GLN A 68 16.93 -18.26 -5.31
N ALA A 69 16.75 -19.49 -4.85
CA ALA A 69 17.82 -20.48 -4.77
C ALA A 69 18.40 -20.82 -6.15
N GLU A 70 17.56 -20.94 -7.17
CA GLU A 70 18.00 -21.22 -8.54
C GLU A 70 18.92 -20.12 -9.07
N TRP A 71 18.51 -18.86 -8.95
CA TRP A 71 19.23 -17.74 -9.54
C TRP A 71 20.42 -17.30 -8.70
N SER A 72 20.31 -17.33 -7.37
CA SER A 72 21.42 -16.97 -6.48
C SER A 72 22.65 -17.88 -6.64
N ARG A 73 22.48 -19.16 -7.00
CA ARG A 73 23.60 -20.07 -7.31
C ARG A 73 24.39 -19.69 -8.57
N LYS A 74 23.77 -18.94 -9.48
CA LYS A 74 24.36 -18.55 -10.76
C LYS A 74 24.98 -17.14 -10.71
N LEU A 75 24.83 -16.41 -9.60
CA LEU A 75 25.32 -15.04 -9.48
C LEU A 75 26.86 -15.00 -9.42
N PRO A 76 27.53 -14.30 -10.34
CA PRO A 76 28.96 -14.01 -10.21
C PRO A 76 29.22 -13.17 -8.95
N PRO A 77 30.40 -13.29 -8.32
CA PRO A 77 30.70 -12.57 -7.07
C PRO A 77 30.44 -11.05 -7.12
N PRO A 78 30.80 -10.31 -8.21
CA PRO A 78 30.50 -8.88 -8.29
C PRO A 78 29.00 -8.57 -8.27
N VAL A 79 28.19 -9.40 -8.92
CA VAL A 79 26.73 -9.22 -8.99
C VAL A 79 26.09 -9.56 -7.65
N ALA A 80 26.52 -10.65 -7.01
CA ALA A 80 26.08 -11.01 -5.66
C ALA A 80 26.37 -9.88 -4.65
N ALA A 81 27.57 -9.28 -4.73
CA ALA A 81 27.92 -8.12 -3.90
C ALA A 81 27.03 -6.90 -4.18
N ALA A 82 26.69 -6.63 -5.45
CA ALA A 82 25.78 -5.55 -5.80
C ALA A 82 24.35 -5.79 -5.31
N VAL A 83 23.83 -7.02 -5.39
CA VAL A 83 22.52 -7.39 -4.82
C VAL A 83 22.50 -7.15 -3.31
N LYS A 84 23.55 -7.59 -2.60
CA LYS A 84 23.70 -7.30 -1.17
C LYS A 84 23.74 -5.80 -0.89
N LYS A 85 24.45 -5.03 -1.71
CA LYS A 85 24.56 -3.58 -1.52
C LYS A 85 23.24 -2.85 -1.75
N ILE A 86 22.44 -3.29 -2.73
CA ILE A 86 21.06 -2.82 -2.93
C ILE A 86 20.24 -3.05 -1.67
N ASP A 87 20.34 -4.23 -1.07
CA ASP A 87 19.62 -4.57 0.16
C ASP A 87 20.01 -3.67 1.34
N GLU A 88 21.31 -3.44 1.52
CA GLU A 88 21.86 -2.55 2.55
C GLU A 88 21.39 -1.09 2.37
N ILE A 89 21.38 -0.57 1.14
CA ILE A 89 20.96 0.81 0.84
C ILE A 89 19.44 0.99 1.06
N ILE A 90 18.65 -0.04 0.77
CA ILE A 90 17.21 -0.04 1.03
C ILE A 90 16.94 -0.14 2.55
N GLY A 91 17.75 -0.93 3.24
CA GLY A 91 17.70 -1.12 4.68
C GLY A 91 16.55 -2.02 5.15
N PRO A 92 16.54 -2.40 6.44
CA PRO A 92 15.64 -3.44 6.96
C PRO A 92 14.15 -3.03 6.96
N ASN A 93 13.87 -1.73 6.97
CA ASN A 93 12.52 -1.17 7.16
C ASN A 93 11.77 -0.96 5.84
N GLN A 94 12.27 -1.49 4.72
CA GLN A 94 11.63 -1.42 3.40
C GLN A 94 11.83 -2.71 2.63
N PRO A 95 10.78 -3.32 2.06
CA PRO A 95 10.93 -4.46 1.17
C PRO A 95 11.59 -4.01 -0.15
N PRO A 96 12.69 -4.66 -0.60
CA PRO A 96 13.46 -4.23 -1.76
C PRO A 96 12.66 -4.11 -3.06
N GLY A 97 11.85 -5.11 -3.41
CA GLY A 97 11.05 -5.11 -4.64
C GLY A 97 10.10 -3.91 -4.75
N PRO A 98 9.16 -3.74 -3.79
CA PRO A 98 8.28 -2.57 -3.72
C PRO A 98 9.02 -1.23 -3.74
N ARG A 99 10.14 -1.13 -3.01
CA ARG A 99 10.92 0.11 -2.99
C ARG A 99 11.51 0.43 -4.36
N LEU A 100 12.04 -0.58 -5.05
CA LEU A 100 12.55 -0.42 -6.42
C LEU A 100 11.43 -0.07 -7.39
N ASN A 101 10.23 -0.67 -7.28
CA ASN A 101 9.08 -0.32 -8.12
C ASN A 101 8.73 1.17 -8.05
N VAL A 102 8.70 1.73 -6.84
CA VAL A 102 8.47 3.17 -6.62
C VAL A 102 9.53 4.01 -7.31
N LEU A 103 10.81 3.69 -7.14
CA LEU A 103 11.89 4.46 -7.76
C LEU A 103 11.92 4.31 -9.29
N PHE A 104 11.70 3.11 -9.82
CA PHE A 104 11.64 2.82 -11.26
C PHE A 104 10.38 3.37 -11.93
N SER A 105 9.37 3.81 -11.17
CA SER A 105 8.23 4.54 -11.70
C SER A 105 8.64 5.89 -12.30
N ALA A 106 9.74 6.48 -11.82
CA ALA A 106 10.33 7.71 -12.37
C ALA A 106 11.11 7.47 -13.67
N ILE A 107 11.38 6.21 -14.04
CA ILE A 107 12.01 5.86 -15.32
C ILE A 107 10.91 5.66 -16.37
N ALA A 108 10.96 6.50 -17.40
CA ALA A 108 10.09 6.38 -18.57
C ALA A 108 10.73 5.52 -19.66
N GLY A 109 9.91 5.14 -20.64
CA GLY A 109 10.35 4.37 -21.79
C GLY A 109 9.76 2.97 -21.81
N GLU A 110 10.28 2.18 -22.74
CA GLU A 110 9.83 0.82 -22.99
C GLU A 110 10.13 -0.13 -21.84
N ASP A 111 9.33 -1.19 -21.80
CA ASP A 111 9.32 -2.15 -20.72
C ASP A 111 10.37 -3.27 -20.93
N SER A 112 11.65 -2.90 -21.04
CA SER A 112 12.74 -3.83 -21.35
C SER A 112 14.06 -3.44 -20.68
N ILE A 113 14.96 -4.41 -20.42
CA ILE A 113 16.29 -4.10 -19.84
C ILE A 113 17.10 -3.20 -20.78
N ALA A 114 16.99 -3.42 -22.10
CA ALA A 114 17.69 -2.65 -23.11
C ALA A 114 17.30 -1.16 -23.09
N ALA A 115 16.04 -0.85 -22.80
CA ALA A 115 15.57 0.53 -22.63
C ALA A 115 15.89 1.08 -21.23
N LEU A 116 15.83 0.25 -20.19
CA LEU A 116 16.09 0.67 -18.81
C LEU A 116 17.55 1.08 -18.58
N LEU A 117 18.52 0.34 -19.12
CA LEU A 117 19.94 0.62 -18.93
C LEU A 117 20.37 2.04 -19.33
N PRO A 118 20.09 2.54 -20.55
CA PRO A 118 20.41 3.93 -20.90
C PRO A 118 19.55 4.93 -20.12
N ALA A 119 18.30 4.60 -19.79
CA ALA A 119 17.43 5.49 -19.03
C ALA A 119 17.89 5.68 -17.57
N LEU A 120 18.64 4.73 -17.00
CA LEU A 120 19.30 4.91 -15.70
C LEU A 120 20.32 6.05 -15.73
N ASP A 121 20.90 6.36 -16.88
CA ASP A 121 21.94 7.37 -17.03
C ASP A 121 21.40 8.80 -17.17
N ASP A 122 20.12 8.97 -17.49
CA ASP A 122 19.46 10.28 -17.55
C ASP A 122 19.00 10.75 -16.16
N ASP A 123 19.97 11.15 -15.33
CA ASP A 123 19.71 11.64 -13.97
C ASP A 123 18.77 12.86 -13.96
N GLN A 124 18.83 13.72 -14.98
CA GLN A 124 17.97 14.89 -15.06
C GLN A 124 16.51 14.49 -15.27
N ALA A 125 16.22 13.56 -16.19
CA ALA A 125 14.86 13.08 -16.41
C ALA A 125 14.33 12.30 -15.20
N VAL A 126 15.12 11.40 -14.63
CA VAL A 126 14.71 10.62 -13.46
C VAL A 126 14.44 11.53 -12.27
N ARG A 127 15.35 12.47 -11.96
CA ARG A 127 15.15 13.41 -10.85
C ARG A 127 13.88 14.23 -11.03
N ARG A 128 13.69 14.80 -12.22
CA ARG A 128 12.50 15.61 -12.54
C ARG A 128 11.21 14.81 -12.35
N ARG A 129 11.13 13.57 -12.84
CA ARG A 129 9.94 12.72 -12.68
C ARG A 129 9.72 12.28 -11.23
N LEU A 130 10.79 11.94 -10.51
CA LEU A 130 10.71 11.59 -9.09
C LEU A 130 10.22 12.79 -8.26
N MET A 131 10.75 13.99 -8.50
CA MET A 131 10.32 15.21 -7.81
C MET A 131 8.92 15.69 -8.20
N ALA A 132 8.37 15.21 -9.32
CA ALA A 132 6.99 15.46 -9.72
C ALA A 132 5.99 14.40 -9.20
N SER A 133 6.48 13.37 -8.50
CA SER A 133 5.65 12.29 -7.96
C SER A 133 5.30 12.50 -6.49
N ASP A 134 4.35 11.73 -5.97
CA ASP A 134 4.04 11.64 -4.53
C ASP A 134 5.27 11.24 -3.68
N PHE A 135 6.30 10.68 -4.32
CA PHE A 135 7.53 10.24 -3.69
C PHE A 135 8.65 11.30 -3.79
N ALA A 136 8.31 12.57 -4.05
CA ALA A 136 9.27 13.66 -4.13
C ALA A 136 9.98 13.89 -2.78
N SER A 137 11.29 13.63 -2.73
CA SER A 137 12.16 14.09 -1.65
C SER A 137 13.63 13.99 -2.01
N GLU A 138 14.43 14.84 -1.39
CA GLU A 138 15.89 14.76 -1.52
C GLU A 138 16.44 13.42 -0.99
N LYS A 139 15.85 12.85 0.06
CA LYS A 139 16.21 11.52 0.57
C LYS A 139 16.03 10.43 -0.48
N ASN A 140 14.91 10.43 -1.21
CA ASN A 140 14.66 9.45 -2.26
C ASN A 140 15.63 9.62 -3.43
N TRP A 141 15.95 10.87 -3.78
CA TRP A 141 16.94 11.16 -4.81
C TRP A 141 18.34 10.66 -4.42
N GLN A 142 18.79 10.92 -3.21
CA GLN A 142 20.06 10.42 -2.70
C GLN A 142 20.10 8.89 -2.69
N GLN A 143 19.02 8.24 -2.23
CA GLN A 143 18.93 6.77 -2.25
C GLN A 143 19.01 6.23 -3.69
N TRP A 144 18.34 6.89 -4.64
CA TRP A 144 18.44 6.55 -6.07
C TRP A 144 19.88 6.61 -6.58
N GLN A 145 20.58 7.71 -6.29
CA GLN A 145 21.98 7.87 -6.73
C GLN A 145 22.90 6.79 -6.17
N LEU A 146 22.69 6.39 -4.91
CA LEU A 146 23.44 5.29 -4.29
C LEU A 146 23.11 3.92 -4.91
N LEU A 147 21.85 3.67 -5.27
CA LEU A 147 21.42 2.41 -5.87
C LEU A 147 21.87 2.25 -7.32
N LYS A 148 21.89 3.34 -8.10
CA LYS A 148 22.16 3.36 -9.55
C LYS A 148 23.36 2.51 -10.00
N PRO A 149 24.58 2.63 -9.44
CA PRO A 149 25.72 1.82 -9.89
C PRO A 149 25.51 0.32 -9.68
N HIS A 150 24.87 -0.09 -8.58
CA HIS A 150 24.59 -1.49 -8.29
C HIS A 150 23.46 -2.04 -9.14
N LEU A 151 22.40 -1.25 -9.36
CA LEU A 151 21.32 -1.58 -10.27
C LEU A 151 21.84 -1.78 -11.69
N ARG A 152 22.73 -0.92 -12.17
CA ARG A 152 23.36 -1.09 -13.49
C ARG A 152 24.05 -2.45 -13.63
N LEU A 153 24.87 -2.82 -12.64
CA LEU A 153 25.60 -4.09 -12.68
C LEU A 153 24.65 -5.30 -12.71
N VAL A 154 23.59 -5.26 -11.89
CA VAL A 154 22.58 -6.32 -11.85
C VAL A 154 21.80 -6.38 -13.17
N LEU A 155 21.36 -5.25 -13.71
CA LEU A 155 20.63 -5.20 -14.98
C LEU A 155 21.47 -5.69 -16.16
N GLN A 156 22.75 -5.33 -16.24
CA GLN A 156 23.67 -5.84 -17.27
C GLN A 156 23.83 -7.36 -17.19
N TYR A 157 23.95 -7.90 -15.97
CA TYR A 157 23.97 -9.35 -15.77
C TYR A 157 22.66 -10.00 -16.22
N LEU A 158 21.51 -9.46 -15.82
CA LEU A 158 20.20 -10.02 -16.20
C LEU A 158 19.93 -9.91 -17.71
N GLN A 159 20.45 -8.89 -18.38
CA GLN A 159 20.43 -8.80 -19.84
C GLN A 159 21.25 -9.93 -20.48
N LYS A 160 22.48 -10.16 -19.97
CA LYS A 160 23.37 -11.23 -20.46
C LYS A 160 22.75 -12.62 -20.26
N GLU A 161 22.15 -12.86 -19.10
CA GLU A 161 21.47 -14.12 -18.76
C GLU A 161 20.07 -14.24 -19.38
N ARG A 162 19.67 -13.30 -20.25
CA ARG A 162 18.40 -13.32 -20.98
C ARG A 162 17.18 -13.46 -20.06
N PHE A 163 17.16 -12.70 -18.97
CA PHE A 163 16.03 -12.70 -18.04
C PHE A 163 14.71 -12.30 -18.72
N ASP A 164 14.75 -11.48 -19.77
CA ASP A 164 13.61 -11.18 -20.65
C ASP A 164 12.99 -12.45 -21.24
N LEU A 165 13.82 -13.35 -21.78
CA LEU A 165 13.36 -14.63 -22.33
C LEU A 165 12.82 -15.53 -21.23
N TYR A 166 13.47 -15.56 -20.06
CA TYR A 166 12.97 -16.29 -18.91
C TYR A 166 11.57 -15.80 -18.50
N TRP A 167 11.39 -14.48 -18.38
CA TRP A 167 10.12 -13.88 -17.99
C TRP A 167 9.03 -14.20 -19.02
N HIS A 168 9.30 -14.02 -20.31
CA HIS A 168 8.34 -14.34 -21.36
C HIS A 168 7.95 -15.83 -21.37
N LYS A 169 8.95 -16.72 -21.31
CA LYS A 169 8.74 -18.17 -21.37
C LYS A 169 8.01 -18.70 -20.13
N ASN A 170 8.33 -18.21 -18.94
CA ASN A 170 7.90 -18.86 -17.70
C ASN A 170 6.79 -18.11 -16.94
N LEU A 171 6.68 -16.79 -17.12
CA LEU A 171 5.82 -15.92 -16.31
C LEU A 171 4.75 -15.22 -17.16
N TYR A 172 5.14 -14.55 -18.26
CA TYR A 172 4.25 -13.71 -19.04
C TYR A 172 2.95 -14.41 -19.47
N HIS A 173 3.04 -15.61 -20.05
CA HIS A 173 1.85 -16.33 -20.53
C HIS A 173 0.85 -16.60 -19.39
N LYS A 174 1.33 -16.85 -18.16
CA LYS A 174 0.48 -17.08 -16.99
C LYS A 174 -0.22 -15.80 -16.54
N ILE A 175 0.48 -14.67 -16.61
CA ILE A 175 -0.10 -13.35 -16.31
C ILE A 175 -1.11 -12.99 -17.40
N ALA A 176 -0.71 -13.06 -18.67
CA ALA A 176 -1.51 -12.69 -19.83
C ALA A 176 -2.83 -13.47 -19.90
N ALA A 177 -2.82 -14.76 -19.58
CA ALA A 177 -4.02 -15.59 -19.52
C ALA A 177 -5.05 -15.11 -18.47
N LYS A 178 -4.61 -14.36 -17.45
CA LYS A 178 -5.47 -13.85 -16.37
C LYS A 178 -5.96 -12.43 -16.59
N LEU A 179 -5.26 -11.62 -17.39
CA LEU A 179 -5.58 -10.21 -17.58
C LEU A 179 -7.03 -9.97 -18.06
N PRO A 180 -7.59 -10.70 -19.05
CA PRO A 180 -8.96 -10.42 -19.52
C PRO A 180 -10.00 -10.65 -18.43
N ARG A 181 -9.84 -11.71 -17.64
CA ARG A 181 -10.74 -12.02 -16.53
C ARG A 181 -10.63 -10.97 -15.42
N LEU A 182 -9.40 -10.59 -15.05
CA LEU A 182 -9.15 -9.55 -14.06
C LEU A 182 -9.73 -8.20 -14.50
N GLN A 183 -9.52 -7.82 -15.78
CA GLN A 183 -10.12 -6.63 -16.40
C GLN A 183 -11.64 -6.67 -16.29
N GLN A 184 -12.28 -7.77 -16.68
CA GLN A 184 -13.74 -7.90 -16.66
C GLN A 184 -14.31 -7.83 -15.25
N GLU A 185 -13.75 -8.59 -14.31
CA GLU A 185 -14.25 -8.63 -12.92
C GLU A 185 -14.07 -7.27 -12.22
N LEU A 186 -12.96 -6.56 -12.47
CA LEU A 186 -12.71 -5.23 -11.87
C LEU A 186 -13.75 -4.19 -12.29
N GLN A 187 -14.32 -4.27 -13.50
CA GLN A 187 -15.37 -3.34 -13.93
C GLN A 187 -16.62 -3.34 -13.03
N SER A 188 -16.82 -4.39 -12.22
CA SER A 188 -17.93 -4.43 -11.26
C SER A 188 -17.69 -3.62 -9.97
N TYR A 189 -16.49 -3.07 -9.79
CA TYR A 189 -16.10 -2.33 -8.59
C TYR A 189 -15.91 -0.84 -8.88
N ASP A 190 -16.85 -0.03 -8.40
CA ASP A 190 -16.78 1.44 -8.42
C ASP A 190 -16.01 1.96 -7.20
N VAL A 191 -14.71 1.71 -7.17
CA VAL A 191 -13.82 2.11 -6.07
C VAL A 191 -13.78 3.63 -5.90
N ILE A 192 -13.70 4.38 -6.99
CA ILE A 192 -13.61 5.84 -6.97
C ILE A 192 -14.94 6.43 -6.51
N GLY A 193 -16.07 6.03 -7.07
CA GLY A 193 -17.35 6.55 -6.63
C GLY A 193 -17.66 6.18 -5.18
N ASP A 194 -17.24 5.00 -4.70
CA ASP A 194 -17.35 4.64 -3.28
C ASP A 194 -16.54 5.59 -2.39
N LEU A 195 -15.30 5.91 -2.80
CA LEU A 195 -14.45 6.84 -2.09
C LEU A 195 -15.00 8.26 -2.12
N GLU A 196 -15.50 8.76 -3.24
CA GLU A 196 -16.09 10.12 -3.35
C GLU A 196 -17.37 10.25 -2.52
N ARG A 197 -18.20 9.21 -2.45
CA ARG A 197 -19.38 9.17 -1.57
C ARG A 197 -19.00 9.22 -0.08
N PHE A 198 -17.86 8.64 0.28
CA PHE A 198 -17.39 8.58 1.67
C PHE A 198 -16.56 9.82 2.06
N LEU A 199 -15.69 10.28 1.15
CA LEU A 199 -14.77 11.39 1.29
C LEU A 199 -15.31 12.59 0.50
N LEU A 200 -16.35 13.24 1.04
CA LEU A 200 -17.07 14.34 0.35
C LEU A 200 -16.19 15.52 -0.11
N ASP A 201 -14.97 15.62 0.42
CA ASP A 201 -13.97 16.65 0.10
C ASP A 201 -12.79 16.12 -0.75
N TRP A 202 -12.92 14.91 -1.31
CA TRP A 202 -11.95 14.27 -2.18
C TRP A 202 -12.47 14.23 -3.61
N ASN A 203 -11.58 14.54 -4.56
CA ASN A 203 -11.87 14.48 -5.98
C ASN A 203 -10.63 13.96 -6.72
N THR A 204 -10.82 13.04 -7.65
CA THR A 204 -9.75 12.37 -8.40
C THR A 204 -10.19 12.11 -9.83
N ASN A 205 -9.28 11.66 -10.69
CA ASN A 205 -9.69 11.14 -12.00
C ASN A 205 -10.34 9.76 -11.82
N ASP A 206 -11.40 9.49 -12.56
CA ASP A 206 -12.16 8.23 -12.55
C ASP A 206 -11.42 7.00 -13.11
N SER A 207 -10.15 7.13 -13.48
CA SER A 207 -9.36 6.06 -14.09
C SER A 207 -8.34 5.48 -13.12
N LEU A 208 -8.27 4.14 -13.07
CA LEU A 208 -7.26 3.41 -12.32
C LEU A 208 -6.53 2.43 -13.25
N GLU A 209 -5.20 2.52 -13.24
CA GLU A 209 -4.34 1.57 -13.93
C GLU A 209 -3.76 0.55 -12.93
N VAL A 210 -3.97 -0.73 -13.24
CA VAL A 210 -3.52 -1.86 -12.45
C VAL A 210 -2.49 -2.64 -13.23
N PHE A 211 -1.33 -2.82 -12.62
CA PHE A 211 -0.32 -3.73 -13.11
C PHE A 211 -0.40 -5.06 -12.36
N ALA A 212 -0.89 -6.10 -13.04
CA ALA A 212 -0.88 -7.45 -12.52
C ALA A 212 0.48 -8.10 -12.80
N LEU A 213 1.16 -8.52 -11.74
CA LEU A 213 2.55 -9.01 -11.75
C LEU A 213 2.61 -10.45 -11.22
N TRP A 214 3.66 -11.20 -11.56
CA TRP A 214 3.83 -12.57 -11.04
C TRP A 214 4.73 -12.62 -9.80
N LEU A 215 5.63 -11.66 -9.66
CA LEU A 215 6.67 -11.63 -8.64
C LEU A 215 6.38 -10.62 -7.52
N LEU A 216 5.11 -10.28 -7.25
CA LEU A 216 4.79 -9.20 -6.30
C LEU A 216 4.49 -9.66 -4.86
N GLN A 217 4.12 -10.93 -4.63
CA GLN A 217 3.74 -11.40 -3.30
C GLN A 217 4.85 -11.18 -2.24
N PRO A 218 4.51 -10.86 -0.98
CA PRO A 218 3.17 -10.64 -0.43
C PRO A 218 2.67 -9.18 -0.56
N HIS A 219 3.21 -8.40 -1.49
CA HIS A 219 2.98 -6.96 -1.52
C HIS A 219 1.80 -6.57 -2.42
N ALA A 220 1.29 -5.37 -2.17
CA ALA A 220 0.62 -4.51 -3.14
C ALA A 220 1.32 -3.15 -3.08
N VAL A 221 1.40 -2.42 -4.20
CA VAL A 221 2.23 -1.22 -4.25
C VAL A 221 1.57 -0.12 -5.05
N ARG A 222 1.35 1.04 -4.43
CA ARG A 222 1.00 2.26 -5.14
C ARG A 222 2.21 2.89 -5.81
N LEU A 223 2.08 3.21 -7.09
CA LEU A 223 3.08 3.94 -7.89
C LEU A 223 2.73 5.43 -8.03
N THR A 224 1.44 5.72 -8.15
CA THR A 224 0.83 7.06 -8.11
C THR A 224 -0.59 6.90 -7.59
N PRO A 225 -1.35 7.97 -7.29
CA PRO A 225 -2.73 7.81 -6.82
C PRO A 225 -3.58 6.96 -7.78
N GLN A 226 -3.40 7.08 -9.10
CA GLN A 226 -4.18 6.32 -10.10
C GLN A 226 -3.48 5.06 -10.63
N ARG A 227 -2.33 4.66 -10.08
CA ARG A 227 -1.55 3.52 -10.60
C ARG A 227 -1.04 2.65 -9.46
N TYR A 228 -1.38 1.36 -9.48
CA TYR A 228 -0.88 0.43 -8.47
C TYR A 228 -0.55 -0.95 -9.06
N LEU A 229 0.21 -1.71 -8.29
CA LEU A 229 0.68 -3.06 -8.59
C LEU A 229 -0.11 -4.06 -7.73
N THR A 230 -0.55 -5.15 -8.36
CA THR A 230 -1.18 -6.30 -7.69
C THR A 230 -0.56 -7.61 -8.17
N ASP A 231 -0.60 -8.67 -7.36
CA ASP A 231 -0.19 -9.98 -7.83
C ASP A 231 -1.30 -10.61 -8.67
N ALA A 232 -0.95 -11.18 -9.82
CA ALA A 232 -1.89 -11.82 -10.74
C ALA A 232 -2.56 -13.08 -10.12
N ASN A 233 -2.05 -13.60 -9.00
CA ASN A 233 -2.64 -14.72 -8.28
C ASN A 233 -3.49 -14.30 -7.08
N TYR A 234 -3.59 -13.01 -6.78
CA TYR A 234 -4.48 -12.57 -5.72
C TYR A 234 -5.95 -12.79 -6.08
N PRO A 235 -6.77 -13.25 -5.11
CA PRO A 235 -8.22 -13.19 -5.25
C PRO A 235 -8.69 -11.77 -5.57
N MET A 236 -9.79 -11.63 -6.30
CA MET A 236 -10.33 -10.32 -6.69
C MET A 236 -10.52 -9.38 -5.49
N HIS A 237 -11.09 -9.88 -4.39
CA HIS A 237 -11.33 -9.09 -3.19
C HIS A 237 -10.03 -8.56 -2.53
N VAL A 238 -8.90 -9.26 -2.69
CA VAL A 238 -7.59 -8.76 -2.25
C VAL A 238 -7.19 -7.56 -3.11
N THR A 239 -7.24 -7.70 -4.43
CA THR A 239 -6.90 -6.62 -5.37
C THR A 239 -7.76 -5.37 -5.13
N VAL A 240 -9.07 -5.54 -4.95
CA VAL A 240 -9.99 -4.43 -4.71
C VAL A 240 -9.75 -3.78 -3.35
N LYS A 241 -9.52 -4.56 -2.28
CA LYS A 241 -9.14 -3.98 -0.96
C LYS A 241 -7.89 -3.13 -1.09
N SER A 242 -6.85 -3.66 -1.74
CA SER A 242 -5.60 -2.92 -1.97
C SER A 242 -5.86 -1.62 -2.74
N ALA A 243 -6.77 -1.61 -3.72
CA ALA A 243 -7.12 -0.38 -4.41
C ALA A 243 -7.73 0.68 -3.48
N TYR A 244 -8.72 0.31 -2.64
CA TYR A 244 -9.28 1.22 -1.64
C TYR A 244 -8.20 1.75 -0.70
N HIS A 245 -7.40 0.84 -0.15
CA HIS A 245 -6.36 1.13 0.82
C HIS A 245 -5.33 2.12 0.27
N GLU A 246 -4.78 1.83 -0.90
CA GLU A 246 -3.73 2.64 -1.50
C GLU A 246 -4.23 4.03 -1.90
N LEU A 247 -5.47 4.15 -2.40
CA LEU A 247 -6.11 5.43 -2.75
C LEU A 247 -6.39 6.32 -1.54
N LEU A 248 -6.54 5.74 -0.35
CA LEU A 248 -6.79 6.47 0.89
C LEU A 248 -5.53 7.11 1.47
N HIS A 249 -4.32 6.66 1.11
CA HIS A 249 -3.07 7.17 1.70
C HIS A 249 -2.89 8.69 1.59
N PRO A 250 -3.06 9.35 0.42
CA PRO A 250 -2.94 10.81 0.35
C PRO A 250 -3.93 11.55 1.26
N TYR A 251 -5.12 10.97 1.46
CA TYR A 251 -6.12 11.53 2.37
C TYR A 251 -5.67 11.39 3.83
N GLY A 252 -5.23 10.19 4.23
CA GLY A 252 -4.74 9.91 5.58
C GLY A 252 -3.52 10.76 5.96
N GLU A 253 -2.57 10.92 5.03
CA GLU A 253 -1.42 11.82 5.18
C GLU A 253 -1.88 13.25 5.46
N ARG A 254 -2.79 13.80 4.64
CA ARG A 254 -3.34 15.15 4.84
C ARG A 254 -4.05 15.28 6.19
N MET A 255 -4.82 14.27 6.62
CA MET A 255 -5.52 14.29 7.90
C MET A 255 -4.56 14.36 9.08
N VAL A 256 -3.53 13.52 9.09
CA VAL A 256 -2.61 13.38 10.22
C VAL A 256 -1.54 14.47 10.22
N ASP A 257 -1.04 14.90 9.06
CA ASP A 257 0.08 15.84 8.98
C ASP A 257 -0.34 17.30 9.02
N SER A 258 -1.61 17.59 8.67
CA SER A 258 -2.08 18.96 8.49
C SER A 258 -3.38 19.22 9.22
N VAL A 259 -4.47 18.53 8.86
CA VAL A 259 -5.83 18.90 9.33
C VAL A 259 -6.00 18.69 10.84
N PHE A 260 -5.48 17.58 11.35
CA PHE A 260 -5.60 17.15 12.75
C PHE A 260 -4.23 16.92 13.40
N ALA A 261 -3.20 17.63 12.95
CA ALA A 261 -1.82 17.36 13.37
C ALA A 261 -1.63 17.45 14.89
N LYS A 262 -2.27 18.43 15.54
CA LYS A 262 -2.18 18.61 17.00
C LYS A 262 -2.94 17.51 17.75
N GLU A 263 -4.12 17.17 17.26
CA GLU A 263 -5.00 16.15 17.83
C GLU A 263 -4.33 14.78 17.76
N PHE A 264 -3.77 14.40 16.61
CA PHE A 264 -3.00 13.16 16.49
C PHE A 264 -1.74 13.19 17.34
N GLU A 265 -0.96 14.28 17.35
CA GLU A 265 0.24 14.36 18.19
C GLU A 265 -0.09 14.21 19.69
N SER A 266 -1.26 14.70 20.14
CA SER A 266 -1.71 14.51 21.53
C SER A 266 -1.92 13.04 21.91
N LEU A 267 -2.25 12.17 20.94
CA LEU A 267 -2.40 10.73 21.17
C LEU A 267 -1.07 10.04 21.49
N ARG A 268 0.08 10.69 21.29
CA ARG A 268 1.39 10.14 21.67
C ARG A 268 1.48 9.86 23.18
N ALA A 269 0.71 10.59 23.99
CA ALA A 269 0.61 10.37 25.43
C ALA A 269 -0.16 9.09 25.83
N ASP A 270 -0.80 8.39 24.87
CA ASP A 270 -1.52 7.15 25.14
C ASP A 270 -0.53 5.96 25.26
N SER A 271 -0.41 5.40 26.47
CA SER A 271 0.52 4.30 26.74
C SER A 271 0.20 3.03 25.96
N PHE A 272 -1.08 2.77 25.66
CA PHE A 272 -1.49 1.59 24.92
C PHE A 272 -1.06 1.69 23.44
N LEU A 273 -1.19 2.87 22.83
CA LEU A 273 -0.65 3.08 21.48
C LEU A 273 0.88 2.98 21.43
N GLN A 274 1.58 3.55 22.41
CA GLN A 274 3.04 3.47 22.46
C GLN A 274 3.52 2.02 22.62
N GLN A 275 2.83 1.23 23.44
CA GLN A 275 3.11 -0.20 23.58
C GLN A 275 2.92 -0.93 22.24
N LYS A 276 1.80 -0.71 21.55
CA LYS A 276 1.53 -1.36 20.26
C LYS A 276 2.56 -1.01 19.20
N LEU A 277 2.99 0.25 19.14
CA LEU A 277 4.06 0.67 18.25
C LEU A 277 5.40 0.00 18.58
N ALA A 278 5.75 -0.11 19.86
CA ALA A 278 6.99 -0.75 20.31
C ALA A 278 7.01 -2.26 20.04
N GLU A 279 5.85 -2.93 20.08
CA GLU A 279 5.69 -4.35 19.76
C GLU A 279 5.67 -4.63 18.25
N SER A 280 5.52 -3.60 17.40
CA SER A 280 5.42 -3.78 15.94
C SER A 280 6.72 -4.26 15.31
N ALA A 281 6.62 -5.20 14.36
CA ALA A 281 7.80 -5.69 13.66
C ALA A 281 8.36 -4.59 12.72
N PRO A 282 9.69 -4.30 12.72
CA PRO A 282 10.27 -3.25 11.88
C PRO A 282 9.97 -3.39 10.38
N ALA A 283 9.74 -4.62 9.92
CA ALA A 283 9.41 -4.94 8.54
C ALA A 283 8.04 -4.40 8.08
N LEU A 284 7.14 -4.04 9.01
CA LEU A 284 5.81 -3.50 8.71
C LEU A 284 5.83 -2.00 8.35
N GLY A 285 6.97 -1.33 8.52
CA GLY A 285 7.13 0.05 8.04
C GLY A 285 6.62 1.16 8.99
N TYR A 286 6.10 0.82 10.17
CA TYR A 286 5.75 1.79 11.23
C TYR A 286 6.99 2.38 11.89
N ARG A 287 7.58 3.38 11.23
CA ARG A 287 8.86 3.98 11.66
C ARG A 287 8.74 4.88 12.87
N ASN A 288 7.57 5.48 13.04
CA ASN A 288 7.29 6.45 14.08
C ASN A 288 5.78 6.54 14.29
N PHE A 289 5.41 7.23 15.36
CA PHE A 289 4.03 7.43 15.77
C PHE A 289 3.16 8.10 14.69
N THR A 290 3.71 9.06 13.95
CA THR A 290 2.98 9.73 12.86
C THR A 290 2.67 8.76 11.72
N ALA A 291 3.64 7.94 11.29
CA ALA A 291 3.45 6.92 10.26
C ALA A 291 2.41 5.88 10.69
N TYR A 292 2.45 5.46 11.96
CA TYR A 292 1.41 4.62 12.54
C TYR A 292 0.03 5.29 12.46
N CYS A 293 -0.13 6.53 12.93
CA CYS A 293 -1.44 7.21 12.88
C CYS A 293 -1.97 7.38 11.45
N ARG A 294 -1.10 7.66 10.47
CA ARG A 294 -1.49 7.75 9.04
C ARG A 294 -2.11 6.44 8.58
N GLU A 295 -1.48 5.32 8.90
CA GLU A 295 -1.99 3.99 8.57
C GLU A 295 -3.33 3.73 9.26
N GLU A 296 -3.44 4.02 10.55
CA GLU A 296 -4.66 3.74 11.31
C GLU A 296 -5.90 4.48 10.77
N VAL A 297 -5.71 5.71 10.30
CA VAL A 297 -6.77 6.52 9.65
C VAL A 297 -7.17 5.92 8.31
N VAL A 298 -6.20 5.48 7.51
CA VAL A 298 -6.41 4.82 6.22
C VAL A 298 -7.12 3.49 6.41
N LEU A 299 -6.64 2.65 7.33
CA LEU A 299 -7.17 1.34 7.58
C LEU A 299 -8.60 1.40 8.13
N ALA A 300 -8.93 2.35 9.01
CA ALA A 300 -10.31 2.51 9.47
C ALA A 300 -11.29 2.80 8.31
N ALA A 301 -10.90 3.69 7.39
CA ALA A 301 -11.69 4.01 6.20
C ALA A 301 -11.78 2.83 5.23
N ASP A 302 -10.67 2.13 4.99
CA ASP A 302 -10.63 0.91 4.18
C ASP A 302 -11.57 -0.15 4.76
N LEU A 303 -11.45 -0.48 6.05
CA LEU A 303 -12.32 -1.46 6.71
C LEU A 303 -13.80 -1.13 6.56
N TRP A 304 -14.16 0.16 6.71
CA TRP A 304 -15.53 0.62 6.53
C TRP A 304 -16.03 0.41 5.10
N ILE A 305 -15.30 0.90 4.09
CA ILE A 305 -15.72 0.84 2.69
C ILE A 305 -15.70 -0.62 2.20
N SER A 306 -14.60 -1.34 2.46
CA SER A 306 -14.40 -2.72 2.06
C SER A 306 -15.45 -3.65 2.66
N GLU A 307 -15.81 -3.51 3.94
CA GLU A 307 -16.83 -4.38 4.54
C GLU A 307 -18.25 -4.06 4.06
N ARG A 308 -18.57 -2.83 3.66
CA ARG A 308 -19.86 -2.54 2.97
C ARG A 308 -19.98 -3.30 1.65
N ARG A 309 -18.86 -3.64 1.02
CA ARG A 309 -18.76 -4.54 -0.15
C ARG A 309 -18.52 -6.01 0.23
N ARG A 310 -18.56 -6.36 1.53
CA ARG A 310 -18.27 -7.70 2.09
C ARG A 310 -16.87 -8.23 1.77
N ILE A 311 -15.94 -7.36 1.41
CA ILE A 311 -14.56 -7.73 1.07
C ILE A 311 -13.83 -8.27 2.32
N ILE A 312 -14.01 -7.62 3.48
CA ILE A 312 -13.40 -8.09 4.73
C ILE A 312 -13.97 -9.45 5.12
N SER A 313 -15.30 -9.61 5.07
CA SER A 313 -15.97 -10.90 5.27
C SER A 313 -15.42 -12.02 4.38
N GLN A 314 -15.16 -11.74 3.10
CA GLN A 314 -14.55 -12.71 2.18
C GLN A 314 -13.10 -13.06 2.57
N LEU A 315 -12.29 -12.06 2.94
CA LEU A 315 -10.90 -12.25 3.33
C LEU A 315 -10.74 -13.18 4.54
N VAL A 316 -11.63 -13.03 5.54
CA VAL A 316 -11.58 -13.85 6.76
C VAL A 316 -12.42 -15.13 6.68
N GLY A 317 -13.10 -15.38 5.55
CA GLY A 317 -13.96 -16.55 5.36
C GLY A 317 -15.24 -16.53 6.22
N ALA A 318 -15.74 -15.34 6.56
CA ALA A 318 -16.88 -15.12 7.45
C ALA A 318 -18.16 -14.70 6.71
N ASN A 319 -18.42 -15.28 5.54
CA ASN A 319 -19.62 -15.00 4.75
C ASN A 319 -20.88 -15.36 5.55
N GLY A 320 -21.68 -14.35 5.93
CA GLY A 320 -22.88 -14.51 6.76
C GLY A 320 -22.75 -13.97 8.19
N ASN A 321 -21.55 -13.59 8.63
CA ASN A 321 -21.37 -12.91 9.91
C ASN A 321 -21.78 -11.42 9.83
N SER A 322 -22.01 -10.80 10.99
CA SER A 322 -22.15 -9.34 11.05
C SER A 322 -20.85 -8.66 10.61
N SER A 323 -20.98 -7.47 10.02
CA SER A 323 -19.83 -6.70 9.53
C SER A 323 -18.78 -6.45 10.63
N ALA A 324 -19.23 -6.11 11.84
CA ALA A 324 -18.34 -5.95 12.98
C ALA A 324 -17.59 -7.24 13.34
N ALA A 325 -18.22 -8.42 13.26
CA ALA A 325 -17.56 -9.69 13.55
C ALA A 325 -16.47 -10.02 12.53
N ALA A 326 -16.70 -9.76 11.23
CA ALA A 326 -15.68 -9.92 10.20
C ALA A 326 -14.48 -8.99 10.43
N VAL A 327 -14.74 -7.70 10.72
CA VAL A 327 -13.68 -6.71 10.97
C VAL A 327 -12.88 -7.01 12.23
N ARG A 328 -13.52 -7.46 13.32
CA ARG A 328 -12.80 -7.95 14.50
C ARG A 328 -11.87 -9.11 14.15
N SER A 329 -12.36 -10.13 13.44
CA SER A 329 -11.52 -11.26 13.04
C SER A 329 -10.38 -10.85 12.12
N TYR A 330 -10.55 -9.80 11.31
CA TYR A 330 -9.49 -9.26 10.50
C TYR A 330 -8.44 -8.56 11.37
N LEU A 331 -8.86 -7.61 12.21
CA LEU A 331 -7.97 -6.83 13.08
C LEU A 331 -7.17 -7.70 14.06
N ASP A 332 -7.77 -8.76 14.60
CA ASP A 332 -7.08 -9.70 15.51
C ASP A 332 -5.86 -10.38 14.87
N LYS A 333 -5.93 -10.64 13.55
CA LYS A 333 -4.89 -11.36 12.81
C LYS A 333 -3.97 -10.45 12.01
N HIS A 334 -4.50 -9.32 11.55
CA HIS A 334 -3.79 -8.43 10.66
C HIS A 334 -2.61 -7.79 11.40
N GLU A 335 -1.41 -8.11 10.89
CA GLU A 335 -0.14 -7.60 11.39
C GLU A 335 0.08 -7.78 12.91
N GLY A 336 -0.48 -8.86 13.47
CA GLY A 336 -0.36 -9.18 14.90
C GLY A 336 -1.23 -8.32 15.82
N GLY A 337 -2.30 -7.72 15.30
CA GLY A 337 -3.26 -6.98 16.13
C GLY A 337 -2.75 -5.63 16.61
N ILE A 338 -1.86 -5.00 15.84
CA ILE A 338 -1.31 -3.67 16.15
C ILE A 338 -2.30 -2.54 15.86
N HIS A 339 -3.29 -2.78 14.99
CA HIS A 339 -4.19 -1.78 14.42
C HIS A 339 -5.34 -1.39 15.34
N VAL A 340 -4.99 -0.88 16.51
CA VAL A 340 -5.95 -0.66 17.59
C VAL A 340 -6.71 0.66 17.44
N LEU A 341 -6.08 1.70 16.89
CA LEU A 341 -6.72 2.99 16.65
C LEU A 341 -7.71 2.88 15.49
N ALA A 342 -7.36 2.13 14.44
CA ALA A 342 -8.24 1.81 13.34
C ALA A 342 -9.50 1.07 13.84
N GLY A 343 -9.34 0.12 14.76
CA GLY A 343 -10.44 -0.58 15.40
C GLY A 343 -11.36 0.36 16.21
N VAL A 344 -10.78 1.31 16.96
CA VAL A 344 -11.56 2.32 17.69
C VAL A 344 -12.35 3.20 16.73
N ILE A 345 -11.70 3.76 15.71
CA ILE A 345 -12.36 4.63 14.71
C ILE A 345 -13.48 3.85 13.99
N TYR A 346 -13.20 2.62 13.54
CA TYR A 346 -14.18 1.75 12.90
C TYR A 346 -15.39 1.47 13.78
N SER A 347 -15.19 1.20 15.08
CA SER A 347 -16.31 0.93 16.00
C SER A 347 -17.33 2.08 16.04
N TYR A 348 -16.84 3.33 15.97
CA TYR A 348 -17.70 4.52 15.95
C TYR A 348 -18.36 4.73 14.57
N LEU A 349 -17.69 4.35 13.48
CA LEU A 349 -18.29 4.32 12.14
C LEU A 349 -19.46 3.32 12.09
N GLU A 350 -19.24 2.13 12.64
CA GLU A 350 -20.20 1.02 12.65
C GLU A 350 -21.43 1.29 13.52
N ALA A 351 -21.24 1.90 14.69
CA ALA A 351 -22.33 2.26 15.58
C ALA A 351 -23.21 3.44 15.07
N GLY A 352 -22.94 3.96 13.86
CA GLY A 352 -23.88 4.84 13.16
C GLY A 352 -23.80 6.32 13.54
N LEU A 353 -22.64 6.81 14.00
CA LEU A 353 -22.36 8.24 13.97
C LEU A 353 -22.44 8.70 12.51
N LYS A 354 -23.47 9.49 12.21
CA LYS A 354 -24.10 9.76 10.91
C LYS A 354 -23.17 10.29 9.81
N LEU A 355 -22.41 9.41 9.17
CA LEU A 355 -21.69 9.74 7.93
C LEU A 355 -22.61 10.05 6.74
N ASP A 356 -23.89 9.67 6.80
CA ASP A 356 -24.89 10.11 5.80
C ASP A 356 -25.04 11.65 5.77
N ARG A 357 -24.50 12.36 6.76
CA ARG A 357 -24.59 13.83 6.88
C ARG A 357 -23.24 14.53 7.06
N MET A 358 -22.12 13.80 7.12
CA MET A 358 -20.81 14.40 7.38
C MET A 358 -19.68 13.67 6.65
N SER A 359 -18.65 14.42 6.25
CA SER A 359 -17.44 13.83 5.66
C SER A 359 -16.63 13.04 6.70
N TYR A 360 -15.76 12.15 6.24
CA TYR A 360 -14.84 11.42 7.13
C TYR A 360 -13.98 12.35 7.98
N ALA A 361 -13.50 13.48 7.44
CA ALA A 361 -12.81 14.51 8.22
C ALA A 361 -13.70 15.11 9.33
N ALA A 362 -14.96 15.44 9.03
CA ALA A 362 -15.89 15.97 10.03
C ALA A 362 -16.19 14.95 11.13
N PHE A 363 -16.27 13.67 10.77
CA PHE A 363 -16.39 12.56 11.71
C PHE A 363 -15.17 12.46 12.64
N LEU A 364 -13.94 12.47 12.11
CA LEU A 364 -12.72 12.45 12.93
C LEU A 364 -12.66 13.65 13.88
N LYS A 365 -13.04 14.84 13.40
CA LYS A 365 -13.13 16.06 14.22
C LYS A 365 -14.07 15.87 15.41
N GLU A 366 -15.24 15.29 15.18
CA GLU A 366 -16.22 15.00 16.23
C GLU A 366 -15.67 13.98 17.24
N LEU A 367 -14.96 12.95 16.78
CA LEU A 367 -14.35 11.98 17.69
C LEU A 367 -13.30 12.62 18.62
N PHE A 368 -12.49 13.55 18.13
CA PHE A 368 -11.57 14.31 18.98
C PHE A 368 -12.32 15.27 19.91
N ALA A 369 -13.26 16.06 19.39
CA ALA A 369 -13.99 17.07 20.15
C ALA A 369 -14.81 16.47 21.31
N SER A 370 -15.36 15.28 21.11
CA SER A 370 -16.13 14.53 22.12
C SER A 370 -15.26 13.71 23.10
N GLY A 371 -13.93 13.75 22.96
CA GLY A 371 -13.02 12.92 23.74
C GLY A 371 -13.12 11.43 23.43
N ARG A 372 -13.71 11.04 22.30
CA ARG A 372 -13.77 9.65 21.77
C ARG A 372 -12.43 9.18 21.20
N LEU A 373 -11.56 10.10 20.83
CA LEU A 373 -10.13 9.86 20.62
C LEU A 373 -9.35 10.70 21.63
N GLN A 374 -9.05 10.13 22.78
CA GLN A 374 -8.26 10.79 23.83
C GLN A 374 -7.31 9.79 24.51
N PRO A 375 -6.12 10.24 24.96
CA PRO A 375 -5.20 9.37 25.69
C PRO A 375 -5.83 8.71 26.91
N GLY A 376 -5.48 7.45 27.15
CA GLY A 376 -5.92 6.67 28.30
C GLY A 376 -7.32 6.08 28.16
N LYS A 377 -8.01 6.28 27.03
CA LYS A 377 -9.32 5.66 26.74
C LYS A 377 -9.31 4.68 25.57
N LEU A 378 -8.27 4.71 24.74
CA LEU A 378 -8.24 3.95 23.49
C LEU A 378 -8.22 2.44 23.75
N GLU A 379 -7.51 1.99 24.79
CA GLU A 379 -7.47 0.58 25.16
C GLU A 379 -8.85 0.02 25.50
N THR A 380 -9.57 0.66 26.42
CA THR A 380 -10.90 0.21 26.83
C THR A 380 -11.86 0.19 25.65
N ARG A 381 -11.85 1.24 24.82
CA ARG A 381 -12.70 1.33 23.61
C ARG A 381 -12.41 0.22 22.61
N TYR A 382 -11.12 -0.04 22.35
CA TYR A 382 -10.71 -1.12 21.48
C TYR A 382 -11.17 -2.48 22.04
N ARG A 383 -10.91 -2.74 23.33
CA ARG A 383 -11.33 -3.99 23.99
C ARG A 383 -12.84 -4.17 23.96
N ASP A 384 -13.62 -3.13 24.22
CA ASP A 384 -15.08 -3.18 24.18
C ASP A 384 -15.58 -3.52 22.78
N PHE A 385 -15.01 -2.90 21.73
CA PHE A 385 -15.30 -3.27 20.35
C PHE A 385 -14.99 -4.74 20.08
N MET A 386 -13.78 -5.20 20.43
CA MET A 386 -13.33 -6.58 20.23
C MET A 386 -14.19 -7.60 21.00
N GLN A 387 -14.78 -7.21 22.12
CA GLN A 387 -15.67 -8.02 22.96
C GLN A 387 -17.16 -7.90 22.58
N ASN A 388 -17.48 -7.18 21.50
CA ASN A 388 -18.85 -6.94 21.04
C ASN A 388 -19.74 -6.27 22.11
N LYS A 389 -19.17 -5.34 22.89
CA LYS A 389 -19.93 -4.48 23.80
C LYS A 389 -20.42 -3.24 23.07
N SER A 390 -21.41 -2.56 23.66
CA SER A 390 -21.89 -1.26 23.18
C SER A 390 -20.75 -0.26 23.13
N VAL A 391 -20.68 0.50 22.03
CA VAL A 391 -19.69 1.56 21.85
C VAL A 391 -19.94 2.67 22.87
N ALA A 392 -18.92 3.00 23.67
CA ALA A 392 -19.06 3.97 24.75
C ALA A 392 -19.38 5.38 24.21
N GLY A 393 -20.39 6.02 24.81
CA GLY A 393 -20.82 7.39 24.48
C GLY A 393 -21.74 7.48 23.27
N LEU A 394 -22.53 6.43 23.02
CA LEU A 394 -23.64 6.38 22.07
C LEU A 394 -24.93 5.91 22.75
#